data_AF-A0AAD9C7W9-F1
#
_entry.id   AF-A0AAD9C7W9-F1
#
_cell.length_a   1.000
_cell.length_b   1.000
_cell.length_c   1.000
_cell.angle_alpha   90.00
_cell.angle_beta   90.00
_cell.angle_gamma   90.00
#
_symmetry.space_group_name_H-M   'P 1'
#
loop_
_entity.id
_entity.type
_entity.pdbx_description
1 polymer ?
#
loop_
_entity_poly.entity_id
_entity_poly.type
_entity_poly.pdbx_seq_one_letter_code
_entity_poly.pdbx_strand_id
1 'polypeptide(L)'
;MDMFIQGTQSTEMVQLETQTRRAEVKVAMTMVQHNIPLAFSDHLSPLFKECFPDSKIAQKYSSARTKTTAIINKCVAPYLMDELVKNLCDQPFSLATDGSNDTGREKLNPLTVKMWSSQGVINDS
;
A
#
# COMPACT_ATOMS: atom_id res chain seq x y z
N MET A 1 -17.84 32.17 -23.29
CA MET A 1 -17.94 31.74 -21.87
C MET A 1 -17.71 30.24 -21.70
N ASP A 2 -17.97 29.42 -22.72
CA ASP A 2 -17.82 27.95 -22.65
C ASP A 2 -16.37 27.46 -22.48
N MET A 3 -15.39 28.20 -23.02
CA MET A 3 -13.96 27.86 -22.90
C MET A 3 -13.44 27.91 -21.45
N PHE A 4 -14.02 28.77 -20.61
CA PHE A 4 -13.66 28.87 -19.18
C PHE A 4 -14.31 27.77 -18.34
N ILE A 5 -15.48 27.28 -18.74
CA ILE A 5 -16.18 26.17 -18.04
C ILE A 5 -15.54 24.81 -18.39
N GLN A 6 -15.02 24.64 -19.60
CA GLN A 6 -14.29 23.42 -19.97
C GLN A 6 -12.95 23.26 -19.21
N GLY A 7 -12.24 24.36 -18.93
CA GLY A 7 -10.97 24.32 -18.19
C GLY A 7 -11.11 23.98 -16.69
N THR A 8 -12.24 24.36 -16.08
CA THR A 8 -12.52 24.06 -14.67
C THR A 8 -13.00 22.62 -14.47
N GLN A 9 -13.84 22.10 -15.36
CA GLN A 9 -14.32 20.70 -15.28
C GLN A 9 -13.20 19.67 -15.47
N SER A 10 -12.24 19.92 -16.37
CA SER A 10 -11.11 19.02 -16.57
C SER A 10 -10.19 18.95 -15.35
N THR A 11 -9.99 20.09 -14.68
CA THR A 11 -9.15 20.18 -13.48
C THR A 11 -9.78 19.43 -12.29
N GLU A 12 -11.08 19.59 -12.06
CA GLU A 12 -11.80 18.89 -10.99
C GLU A 12 -11.80 17.36 -11.19
N MET A 13 -11.94 16.88 -12.44
CA MET A 13 -11.89 15.46 -12.74
C MET A 13 -10.52 14.84 -12.42
N VAL A 14 -9.44 15.54 -12.80
CA VAL A 14 -8.06 15.10 -12.51
C VAL A 14 -7.77 15.09 -11.01
N GLN A 15 -8.26 16.09 -10.28
CA GLN A 15 -8.14 16.13 -8.81
C GLN A 15 -8.86 14.96 -8.15
N LEU A 16 -10.11 14.68 -8.55
CA LEU A 16 -10.88 13.56 -7.98
C LEU A 16 -10.21 12.20 -8.28
N GLU A 17 -9.67 12.02 -9.48
CA GLU A 17 -8.92 10.81 -9.83
C GLU A 17 -7.67 10.65 -8.95
N THR A 18 -6.92 11.73 -8.74
CA THR A 18 -5.73 11.72 -7.86
C THR A 18 -6.10 11.36 -6.42
N GLN A 19 -7.21 11.90 -5.91
CA GLN A 19 -7.72 11.58 -4.57
C GLN A 19 -8.16 10.12 -4.45
N THR A 20 -8.84 9.59 -5.48
CA THR A 20 -9.25 8.19 -5.55
C THR A 20 -8.03 7.27 -5.52
N ARG A 21 -7.02 7.57 -6.34
CA ARG A 21 -5.77 6.79 -6.39
C ARG A 21 -5.02 6.81 -5.05
N ARG A 22 -5.00 7.96 -4.36
CA ARG A 22 -4.45 8.08 -3.00
C ARG A 22 -5.20 7.21 -1.99
N ALA A 23 -6.53 7.15 -2.08
CA ALA A 23 -7.32 6.28 -1.20
C ALA A 23 -6.99 4.80 -1.42
N GLU A 24 -6.88 4.37 -2.68
CA GLU A 24 -6.50 2.98 -3.02
C GLU A 24 -5.11 2.60 -2.50
N VAL A 25 -4.12 3.50 -2.63
CA VAL A 25 -2.77 3.28 -2.08
C VAL A 25 -2.80 3.18 -0.55
N LYS A 26 -3.55 4.06 0.13
CA LYS A 26 -3.67 4.01 1.60
C LYS A 26 -4.30 2.70 2.07
N VAL A 27 -5.38 2.26 1.44
CA VAL A 27 -6.03 0.99 1.77
C VAL A 27 -5.07 -0.18 1.54
N ALA A 28 -4.39 -0.21 0.39
CA ALA A 28 -3.41 -1.25 0.09
C ALA A 28 -2.27 -1.31 1.14
N MET A 29 -1.75 -0.15 1.55
CA MET A 29 -0.72 -0.07 2.59
C MET A 29 -1.24 -0.59 3.94
N THR A 30 -2.43 -0.18 4.36
CA THR A 30 -3.05 -0.65 5.60
C THR A 30 -3.27 -2.17 5.59
N MET A 31 -3.67 -2.73 4.44
CA MET A 31 -3.81 -4.18 4.30
C MET A 31 -2.47 -4.90 4.50
N VAL A 32 -1.38 -4.39 3.94
CA VAL A 32 -0.03 -4.95 4.13
C VAL A 32 0.40 -4.84 5.60
N GLN A 33 0.24 -3.67 6.22
CA GLN A 33 0.65 -3.41 7.60
C GLN A 33 -0.03 -4.31 8.63
N HIS A 34 -1.28 -4.71 8.37
CA HIS A 34 -2.06 -5.55 9.28
C HIS A 34 -2.19 -6.99 8.80
N ASN A 35 -1.37 -7.41 7.83
CA ASN A 35 -1.39 -8.76 7.26
C ASN A 35 -2.80 -9.22 6.83
N ILE A 36 -3.58 -8.29 6.26
CA ILE A 36 -4.95 -8.54 5.82
C ILE A 36 -4.92 -9.31 4.50
N PRO A 37 -5.66 -10.42 4.36
CA PRO A 37 -5.73 -11.17 3.12
C PRO A 37 -6.15 -10.29 1.94
N LEU A 38 -5.43 -10.37 0.81
CA LEU A 38 -5.73 -9.57 -0.39
C LEU A 38 -7.15 -9.81 -0.94
N ALA A 39 -7.71 -11.00 -0.71
CA ALA A 39 -9.09 -11.33 -1.02
C ALA A 39 -10.11 -10.39 -0.35
N PHE A 40 -9.78 -9.82 0.81
CA PHE A 40 -10.64 -8.87 1.50
C PHE A 40 -10.93 -7.61 0.67
N SER A 41 -9.99 -7.20 -0.20
CA SER A 41 -10.18 -6.03 -1.06
C SER A 41 -11.32 -6.18 -2.06
N ASP A 42 -11.73 -7.41 -2.39
CA ASP A 42 -12.87 -7.67 -3.28
C ASP A 42 -14.20 -7.15 -2.69
N HIS A 43 -14.27 -6.98 -1.36
CA HIS A 43 -15.47 -6.50 -0.65
C HIS A 43 -15.46 -5.00 -0.36
N LEU A 44 -14.30 -4.32 -0.47
CA LEU A 44 -14.16 -2.92 -0.03
C LEU A 44 -14.85 -1.94 -0.96
N SER A 45 -14.81 -2.19 -2.27
CA SER A 45 -15.43 -1.29 -3.26
C SER A 45 -16.96 -1.16 -3.11
N PRO A 46 -17.75 -2.25 -2.99
CA PRO A 46 -19.18 -2.12 -2.71
C PRO A 46 -19.45 -1.55 -1.31
N LEU A 47 -18.69 -1.99 -0.29
CA LEU A 47 -18.84 -1.52 1.09
C LEU A 47 -18.67 0.00 1.21
N PHE A 48 -17.62 0.58 0.61
CA PHE A 48 -17.39 2.02 0.67
C PHE A 48 -18.49 2.82 -0.01
N LYS A 49 -19.10 2.29 -1.08
CA LYS A 49 -20.21 2.97 -1.76
C LYS A 49 -21.47 3.02 -0.91
N GLU A 50 -21.73 1.96 -0.15
CA GLU A 50 -22.88 1.86 0.75
C GLU A 50 -22.68 2.67 2.04
N CYS A 51 -21.49 2.60 2.64
CA CYS A 51 -21.18 3.33 3.87
C CYS A 51 -21.04 4.84 3.65
N PHE A 52 -20.60 5.27 2.45
CA PHE A 52 -20.27 6.67 2.15
C PHE A 52 -20.94 7.13 0.83
N PRO A 53 -22.28 7.23 0.79
CA PRO A 53 -23.02 7.59 -0.42
C PRO A 53 -22.72 9.02 -0.92
N ASP A 54 -22.36 9.92 -0.02
CA ASP A 54 -22.03 11.33 -0.28
C ASP A 54 -20.59 11.54 -0.80
N SER A 55 -19.70 10.56 -0.56
CA SER A 55 -18.29 10.66 -0.92
C SER A 55 -18.05 10.30 -2.39
N LYS A 56 -17.78 11.31 -3.23
CA LYS A 56 -17.36 11.11 -4.63
C LYS A 56 -16.15 10.18 -4.76
N ILE A 57 -15.23 10.19 -3.79
CA ILE A 57 -14.05 9.32 -3.75
C ILE A 57 -14.48 7.86 -3.53
N ALA A 58 -15.35 7.61 -2.55
CA ALA A 58 -15.85 6.27 -2.26
C ALA A 58 -16.66 5.70 -3.45
N GLN A 59 -17.44 6.55 -4.12
CA GLN A 59 -18.17 6.19 -5.33
C GLN A 59 -17.24 5.80 -6.49
N LYS A 60 -16.08 6.46 -6.61
CA LYS A 60 -15.06 6.13 -7.63
C LYS A 60 -14.09 5.04 -7.21
N TYR A 61 -14.00 4.70 -5.93
CA TYR A 61 -13.09 3.66 -5.43
C TYR A 61 -13.39 2.34 -6.14
N SER A 62 -12.37 1.78 -6.79
CA SER A 62 -12.49 0.56 -7.56
C SER A 62 -11.17 -0.19 -7.53
N SER A 63 -10.84 -0.70 -6.34
CA SER A 63 -9.65 -1.53 -6.11
C SER A 63 -10.03 -2.82 -5.42
N ALA A 64 -10.19 -3.85 -6.24
CA ALA A 64 -10.29 -5.25 -5.85
C ALA A 64 -8.90 -5.92 -5.91
N ARG A 65 -8.83 -7.24 -5.71
CA ARG A 65 -7.57 -7.98 -5.54
C ARG A 65 -6.51 -7.67 -6.59
N THR A 66 -6.82 -7.75 -7.87
CA THR A 66 -5.82 -7.55 -8.95
C THR A 66 -5.18 -6.17 -8.89
N LYS A 67 -5.98 -5.12 -8.69
CA LYS A 67 -5.49 -3.75 -8.62
C LYS A 67 -4.73 -3.50 -7.34
N THR A 68 -5.24 -3.98 -6.21
CA THR A 68 -4.56 -3.88 -4.90
C THR A 68 -3.20 -4.58 -4.94
N THR A 69 -3.13 -5.81 -5.47
CA THR A 69 -1.86 -6.53 -5.68
C THR A 69 -0.91 -5.76 -6.58
N ALA A 70 -1.40 -5.17 -7.68
CA ALA A 70 -0.57 -4.35 -8.57
C ALA A 70 -0.02 -3.11 -7.86
N ILE A 71 -0.84 -2.40 -7.07
CA ILE A 71 -0.41 -1.25 -6.27
C ILE A 71 0.68 -1.67 -5.28
N ILE A 72 0.49 -2.80 -4.58
CA ILE A 72 1.48 -3.31 -3.62
C ILE A 72 2.80 -3.63 -4.33
N ASN A 73 2.75 -4.46 -5.38
CA ASN A 73 3.95 -4.96 -6.04
C ASN A 73 4.69 -3.91 -6.88
N LYS A 74 3.97 -2.93 -7.44
CA LYS A 74 4.55 -1.96 -8.39
C LYS A 74 4.81 -0.59 -7.77
N CYS A 75 4.23 -0.28 -6.61
CA CYS A 75 4.38 1.04 -5.98
C CYS A 75 4.84 0.92 -4.54
N VAL A 76 4.11 0.20 -3.69
CA VAL A 76 4.39 0.16 -2.25
C VAL A 76 5.70 -0.58 -1.95
N ALA A 77 5.86 -1.80 -2.46
CA ALA A 77 7.03 -2.61 -2.18
C ALA A 77 8.35 -1.98 -2.68
N PRO A 78 8.44 -1.43 -3.92
CA PRO A 78 9.63 -0.71 -4.35
C PRO A 78 9.95 0.51 -3.48
N TYR A 79 8.93 1.30 -3.12
CA TYR A 79 9.12 2.48 -2.28
C TYR A 79 9.66 2.12 -0.89
N LEU A 80 9.07 1.12 -0.23
CA LEU A 80 9.52 0.67 1.09
C LEU A 80 10.91 0.04 1.03
N MET A 81 11.23 -0.69 -0.04
CA MET A 81 12.56 -1.25 -0.24
C MET A 81 13.62 -0.14 -0.42
N ASP A 82 13.32 0.88 -1.22
CA ASP A 82 14.21 2.02 -1.42
C ASP A 82 14.42 2.80 -0.11
N GLU A 83 13.37 2.99 0.69
CA GLU A 83 13.45 3.63 2.01
C GLU A 83 14.26 2.80 3.00
N LEU A 84 14.02 1.48 3.04
CA LEU A 84 14.79 0.54 3.85
C LEU A 84 16.28 0.59 3.48
N VAL A 85 16.62 0.46 2.20
CA VAL A 85 18.02 0.49 1.74
C VAL A 85 18.71 1.79 2.13
N LYS A 86 18.05 2.95 1.95
CA LYS A 86 18.59 4.24 2.38
C LYS A 86 18.91 4.26 3.88
N ASN A 87 17.96 3.79 4.70
CA ASN A 87 18.17 3.74 6.15
C ASN A 87 19.32 2.80 6.54
N LEU A 88 19.50 1.68 5.85
CA LEU A 88 20.60 0.74 6.08
C LEU A 88 21.97 1.27 5.66
N CYS A 89 22.03 2.21 4.71
CA CYS A 89 23.28 2.86 4.33
C CYS A 89 23.77 3.86 5.38
N ASP A 90 22.86 4.47 6.14
CA ASP A 90 23.19 5.57 7.06
C ASP A 90 23.33 5.13 8.53
N GLN A 91 22.80 3.97 8.91
CA GLN A 91 22.75 3.51 10.31
C GLN A 91 23.26 2.07 10.49
N PRO A 92 23.88 1.74 11.64
CA PRO A 92 24.20 0.36 11.97
C PRO A 92 22.95 -0.53 11.98
N PHE A 93 23.07 -1.72 11.38
CA PHE A 93 22.01 -2.72 11.35
C PHE A 93 22.56 -4.13 11.60
N SER A 94 21.68 -5.04 11.99
CA SER A 94 21.98 -6.47 12.07
C SER A 94 21.06 -7.26 11.15
N LEU A 95 21.61 -8.30 10.52
CA LEU A 95 20.90 -9.19 9.63
C LEU A 95 20.77 -10.57 10.28
N ALA A 96 19.56 -11.12 10.28
CA ALA A 96 19.29 -12.47 10.75
C ALA A 96 18.55 -13.25 9.66
N THR A 97 18.85 -14.54 9.56
CA THR A 97 18.09 -15.45 8.71
C THR A 97 17.75 -16.68 9.53
N ASP A 98 16.52 -17.17 9.38
CA ASP A 98 16.08 -18.42 9.99
C ASP A 98 15.68 -19.39 8.88
N GLY A 99 16.11 -20.64 8.99
CA GLY A 99 15.82 -21.66 7.99
C GLY A 99 14.60 -22.45 8.40
N SER A 100 13.50 -22.33 7.65
CA SER A 100 12.33 -23.18 7.86
C SER A 100 12.52 -24.53 7.17
N ASN A 101 12.37 -25.61 7.94
CA ASN A 101 12.28 -26.97 7.41
C ASN A 101 10.82 -27.43 7.55
N ASP A 102 9.96 -27.03 6.62
CA ASP A 102 8.63 -27.65 6.49
C ASP A 102 8.71 -28.87 5.55
N THR A 103 8.11 -29.98 5.96
CA THR A 103 8.21 -31.32 5.37
C THR A 103 7.45 -31.49 4.03
N GLY A 104 7.46 -30.48 3.15
CA GLY A 104 6.67 -30.54 1.92
C GLY A 104 7.02 -29.52 0.84
N ARG A 105 8.10 -29.80 0.10
CA ARG A 105 8.48 -29.26 -1.22
C ARG A 105 9.02 -27.83 -1.35
N GLU A 106 8.75 -26.90 -0.43
CA GLU A 106 9.31 -25.53 -0.51
C GLU A 106 10.08 -25.15 0.76
N LYS A 107 11.32 -24.66 0.57
CA LYS A 107 12.18 -24.19 1.66
C LYS A 107 12.11 -22.67 1.74
N LEU A 108 11.69 -22.14 2.89
CA LEU A 108 11.64 -20.71 3.17
C LEU A 108 12.87 -20.30 3.99
N ASN A 109 13.59 -19.28 3.54
CA ASN A 109 14.69 -18.65 4.27
C ASN A 109 14.36 -17.16 4.44
N PRO A 110 13.49 -16.79 5.41
CA PRO A 110 13.25 -15.40 5.73
C PRO A 110 14.55 -14.66 6.08
N LEU A 111 14.59 -13.38 5.72
CA LEU A 111 15.66 -12.46 6.05
C LEU A 111 15.05 -11.33 6.87
N THR A 112 15.53 -11.17 8.11
CA THR A 112 15.09 -10.13 9.02
C THR A 112 16.20 -9.11 9.20
N VAL A 113 15.85 -7.83 9.00
CA VAL A 113 16.76 -6.71 9.23
C VAL A 113 16.31 -6.00 10.50
N LYS A 114 17.24 -5.80 11.44
CA LYS A 114 16.99 -5.02 12.66
C LYS A 114 17.84 -3.77 12.66
N MET A 115 17.20 -2.62 12.78
CA MET A 115 17.82 -1.29 12.76
C MET A 115 17.72 -0.63 14.13
N TRP A 116 18.67 0.26 14.44
CA TRP A 116 18.61 1.12 15.62
C TRP A 116 18.19 2.53 15.20
N SER A 117 17.15 3.08 15.82
CA SER A 117 16.77 4.49 15.66
C SER A 117 17.04 5.25 16.95
N SER A 118 17.49 6.50 16.84
CA SER A 118 17.73 7.39 17.99
C SER A 118 16.44 7.70 18.78
N GLN A 119 15.27 7.36 18.24
CA GLN A 119 13.96 7.45 18.90
C GLN A 119 13.54 6.15 19.62
N GLY A 120 14.38 5.11 19.63
CA GLY A 120 14.13 3.80 20.22
C GLY A 120 14.22 2.66 19.21
N VAL A 121 14.15 1.41 19.69
CA VAL A 121 14.16 0.21 18.83
C VAL A 121 12.84 0.16 18.06
N ILE A 122 12.92 0.23 16.73
CA ILE A 122 11.78 -0.06 15.85
C ILE A 122 11.69 -1.58 15.74
N ASN A 123 10.69 -2.18 16.37
CA ASN A 123 10.38 -3.59 16.20
C ASN A 123 9.30 -3.71 15.12
N ASP A 124 9.67 -4.10 13.90
CA ASP A 124 8.68 -4.64 12.96
C ASP A 124 8.26 -6.02 13.48
N SER A 125 6.96 -6.16 13.74
CA SER A 125 6.30 -7.41 14.17
C SER A 125 5.57 -8.03 12.99
#